data_AF-A0A854D9J5-F1
#
_entry.id   AF-A0A854D9J5-F1
#
_cell.length_a   1.000
_cell.length_b   1.000
_cell.length_c   1.000
_cell.angle_alpha   90.00
_cell.angle_beta   90.00
_cell.angle_gamma   90.00
#
_symmetry.space_group_name_H-M   'P 1'
#
loop_
_entity.id
_entity.type
_entity.pdbx_description
1 polymer ?
#
loop_
_entity_poly.entity_id
_entity_poly.type
_entity_poly.pdbx_seq_one_letter_code
_entity_poly.pdbx_strand_id
1 'polypeptide(L)'
;MSEQMRPLEESATHALDGLASRWNAWLRRTDSLEMVVEIEALGERVTCANRVLRKTGLLRRLTWVEDGVPDALVHDAVALRGATTRADGAAWTWAFLSISTRDGELTTDFDYERRPDLVPPCTRDDCAAEQRLFPRDSGRLPGWMARLQSDDVEDAVSRTDSDGDGEAGFRRPLGRLALQPR
;
A
#
# COMPACT_ATOMS: atom_id res chain seq x y z
N MET A 1 11.99 25.14 -18.33
CA MET A 1 11.41 23.92 -17.72
C MET A 1 11.45 23.91 -16.18
N SER A 2 11.83 25.00 -15.50
CA SER A 2 12.05 25.00 -14.03
C SER A 2 10.88 25.53 -13.19
N GLU A 3 9.82 26.07 -13.81
CA GLU A 3 8.69 26.69 -13.07
C GLU A 3 7.60 25.70 -12.64
N GLN A 4 7.51 24.51 -13.25
CA GLN A 4 6.48 23.50 -12.90
C GLN A 4 6.91 22.50 -11.83
N MET A 5 8.22 22.38 -11.55
CA MET A 5 8.74 21.42 -10.55
C MET A 5 8.69 21.99 -9.12
N ARG A 6 8.88 23.32 -9.00
CA ARG A 6 8.86 24.05 -7.73
C ARG A 6 7.50 23.94 -6.97
N PRO A 7 6.33 24.02 -7.63
CA PRO A 7 5.04 23.86 -6.97
C PRO A 7 4.80 22.46 -6.34
N LEU A 8 5.36 21.40 -6.93
CA LEU A 8 5.20 20.03 -6.45
C LEU A 8 6.06 19.77 -5.19
N GLU A 9 7.30 20.26 -5.20
CA GLU A 9 8.19 20.22 -4.04
C GLU A 9 7.63 21.05 -2.87
N GLU A 10 7.13 22.27 -3.16
CA GLU A 10 6.49 23.12 -2.15
C GLU A 10 5.24 22.45 -1.56
N SER A 11 4.44 21.76 -2.39
CA SER A 11 3.27 21.00 -1.92
C SER A 11 3.66 19.80 -1.05
N ALA A 12 4.72 19.07 -1.42
CA ALA A 12 5.22 17.94 -0.64
C ALA A 12 5.75 18.39 0.73
N THR A 13 6.56 19.45 0.76
CA THR A 13 7.06 20.04 2.01
C THR A 13 5.93 20.53 2.89
N HIS A 14 4.95 21.25 2.34
CA HIS A 14 3.80 21.72 3.11
C HIS A 14 2.95 20.56 3.68
N ALA A 15 2.81 19.46 2.94
CA ALA A 15 2.11 18.27 3.43
C ALA A 15 2.85 17.59 4.58
N LEU A 16 4.18 17.46 4.48
CA LEU A 16 5.04 16.90 5.52
C LEU A 16 5.02 17.77 6.79
N ASP A 17 5.19 19.09 6.66
CA ASP A 17 5.15 20.04 7.77
C ASP A 17 3.79 20.04 8.47
N GLY A 18 2.72 19.97 7.68
CA GLY A 18 1.35 19.84 8.18
C GLY A 18 1.16 18.56 8.99
N LEU A 19 1.64 17.42 8.48
CA LEU A 19 1.58 16.14 9.19
C LEU A 19 2.39 16.20 10.49
N ALA A 20 3.63 16.66 10.42
CA ALA A 20 4.53 16.80 11.57
C ALA A 20 3.88 17.65 12.67
N SER A 21 3.26 18.77 12.29
CA SER A 21 2.56 19.66 13.22
C SER A 21 1.38 18.97 13.92
N ARG A 22 0.54 18.24 13.17
CA ARG A 22 -0.61 17.52 13.73
C ARG A 22 -0.18 16.39 14.66
N TRP A 23 0.81 15.60 14.26
CA TRP A 23 1.35 14.51 15.07
C TRP A 23 1.99 15.00 16.36
N ASN A 24 2.82 16.05 16.28
CA ASN A 24 3.40 16.70 17.45
C ASN A 24 2.34 17.24 18.42
N ALA A 25 1.30 17.89 17.90
CA ALA A 25 0.21 18.39 18.72
C ALA A 25 -0.53 17.25 19.42
N TRP A 26 -0.72 16.12 18.73
CA TRP A 26 -1.32 14.92 19.31
C TRP A 26 -0.44 14.32 20.41
N LEU A 27 0.85 14.07 20.16
CA LEU A 27 1.78 13.50 21.14
C LEU A 27 1.79 14.32 22.44
N ARG A 28 1.91 15.65 22.33
CA ARG A 28 1.89 16.55 23.49
C ARG A 28 0.58 16.50 24.26
N ARG A 29 -0.56 16.43 23.56
CA ARG A 29 -1.89 16.38 24.18
C ARG A 29 -2.16 15.07 24.92
N THR A 30 -1.53 13.97 24.50
CA THR A 30 -1.76 12.64 25.09
C THR A 30 -0.66 12.18 26.05
N ASP A 31 0.34 13.01 26.33
CA ASP A 31 1.57 12.62 27.07
C ASP A 31 2.26 11.39 26.45
N SER A 32 2.15 11.26 25.13
CA SER A 32 2.87 10.27 24.31
C SER A 32 4.22 10.85 23.90
N LEU A 33 5.21 9.99 23.70
CA LEU A 33 6.61 10.41 23.51
C LEU A 33 7.08 10.23 22.06
N GLU A 34 6.66 9.16 21.41
CA GLU A 34 7.09 8.81 20.07
C GLU A 34 5.96 8.09 19.36
N MET A 35 5.87 8.27 18.05
CA MET A 35 4.92 7.59 17.19
C MET A 35 5.63 7.12 15.94
N VAL A 36 5.35 5.90 15.53
CA VAL A 36 5.87 5.28 14.32
C VAL A 36 4.70 4.74 13.50
N VAL A 37 4.72 5.00 12.20
CA VAL A 37 3.77 4.45 11.23
C VAL A 37 4.56 3.90 10.05
N GLU A 38 4.33 2.63 9.74
CA GLU A 38 4.84 1.95 8.55
C GLU A 38 3.67 1.64 7.63
N ILE A 39 3.82 1.93 6.34
CA ILE A 39 2.75 1.84 5.36
C ILE A 39 3.22 1.01 4.19
N GLU A 40 2.43 0.02 3.81
CA GLU A 40 2.54 -0.71 2.54
C GLU A 40 1.35 -0.29 1.67
N ALA A 41 1.59 0.08 0.42
CA ALA A 41 0.55 0.58 -0.46
C ALA A 41 0.74 0.16 -1.92
N LEU A 42 -0.37 -0.22 -2.57
CA LEU A 42 -0.44 -0.46 -4.00
C LEU A 42 -1.84 -0.18 -4.53
N GLY A 43 -1.97 0.77 -5.45
CA GLY A 43 -3.24 1.26 -5.93
C GLY A 43 -4.10 1.78 -4.78
N GLU A 44 -5.29 1.21 -4.65
CA GLU A 44 -6.26 1.52 -3.58
C GLU A 44 -5.97 0.74 -2.28
N ARG A 45 -5.13 -0.29 -2.33
CA ARG A 45 -4.85 -1.14 -1.17
C ARG A 45 -3.75 -0.53 -0.33
N VAL A 46 -4.05 -0.38 0.95
CA VAL A 46 -3.12 0.13 1.96
C VAL A 46 -3.20 -0.74 3.19
N THR A 47 -2.04 -1.07 3.76
CA THR A 47 -1.94 -1.64 5.11
C THR A 47 -0.99 -0.80 5.92
N CYS A 48 -1.31 -0.59 7.19
CA CYS A 48 -0.47 0.19 8.08
C CYS A 48 -0.18 -0.61 9.35
N ALA A 49 1.09 -0.66 9.74
CA ALA A 49 1.48 -0.98 11.09
C ALA A 49 1.78 0.33 11.81
N ASN A 50 1.27 0.50 13.02
CA ASN A 50 1.50 1.73 13.77
C ASN A 50 1.68 1.43 15.25
N ARG A 51 2.48 2.25 15.92
CA ARG A 51 2.70 2.15 17.35
C ARG A 51 3.03 3.50 17.95
N VAL A 52 2.70 3.62 19.24
CA VAL A 52 3.00 4.81 20.03
C VAL A 52 3.74 4.43 21.31
N LEU A 53 4.80 5.17 21.61
CA LEU A 53 5.50 5.08 22.89
C LEU A 53 4.82 6.00 23.89
N ARG A 54 4.31 5.43 24.98
CA ARG A 54 3.66 6.19 26.05
C ARG A 54 4.03 5.66 27.44
N LYS A 55 3.84 6.51 28.45
CA LYS A 55 3.94 6.11 29.86
C LYS A 55 2.65 5.38 30.24
N THR A 56 2.75 4.12 30.64
CA THR A 56 1.59 3.29 31.02
C THR A 56 1.66 2.83 32.48
N GLY A 57 0.48 2.59 33.04
CA GLY A 57 0.31 2.09 34.41
C GLY A 57 0.69 3.08 35.52
N LEU A 58 0.47 2.67 36.77
CA LEU A 58 0.75 3.50 37.95
C LEU A 58 2.23 3.87 38.09
N LEU A 59 3.12 3.02 37.57
CA LEU A 59 4.57 3.23 37.59
C LEU A 59 5.10 4.05 36.39
N ARG A 60 4.22 4.51 35.49
CA ARG A 60 4.56 5.30 34.30
C ARG A 60 5.68 4.68 33.46
N ARG A 61 5.67 3.36 33.28
CA ARG A 61 6.67 2.64 32.48
C ARG A 61 6.50 3.00 31.01
N LEU A 62 7.61 3.14 30.30
CA LEU A 62 7.59 3.34 28.86
C LEU A 62 7.20 2.04 28.17
N THR A 63 6.21 2.11 27.28
CA THR A 63 5.70 0.95 26.58
C THR A 63 5.28 1.36 25.17
N TRP A 64 5.75 0.58 24.19
CA TRP A 64 5.20 0.63 22.83
C TRP A 64 3.84 -0.04 22.82
N VAL A 65 2.85 0.69 22.33
CA VAL A 65 1.50 0.18 22.13
C VAL A 65 1.24 0.13 20.65
N GLU A 66 1.19 -1.10 20.13
CA GLU A 66 0.76 -1.40 18.77
C GLU A 66 -0.70 -0.95 18.59
N ASP A 67 -1.01 -0.46 17.39
CA ASP A 67 -2.32 0.09 17.01
C ASP A 67 -2.80 1.22 17.94
N GLY A 68 -1.84 1.93 18.54
CA GLY A 68 -2.10 3.03 19.47
C GLY A 68 -2.25 4.39 18.81
N VAL A 69 -1.98 4.51 17.51
CA VAL A 69 -2.15 5.75 16.73
C VAL A 69 -3.60 5.84 16.23
N PRO A 70 -4.30 6.97 16.40
CA PRO A 70 -5.65 7.13 15.89
C PRO A 70 -5.73 7.04 14.36
N ASP A 71 -6.78 6.40 13.84
CA ASP A 71 -7.01 6.20 12.41
C ASP A 71 -6.92 7.50 11.59
N ALA A 72 -7.41 8.62 12.12
CA ALA A 72 -7.32 9.91 11.43
C ALA A 72 -5.87 10.36 11.17
N LEU A 73 -4.95 10.08 12.11
CA LEU A 73 -3.54 10.40 11.95
C LEU A 73 -2.82 9.44 11.00
N VAL A 74 -3.22 8.16 11.00
CA VAL A 74 -2.75 7.17 10.04
C VAL A 74 -3.21 7.55 8.62
N HIS A 75 -4.48 7.91 8.47
CA HIS A 75 -5.05 8.37 7.20
C HIS A 75 -4.32 9.60 6.65
N ASP A 76 -3.98 10.57 7.50
CA ASP A 76 -3.17 11.73 7.09
C ASP A 76 -1.78 11.33 6.58
N ALA A 77 -1.16 10.30 7.15
CA ALA A 77 0.13 9.79 6.66
C ALA A 77 -0.01 9.03 5.34
N VAL A 78 -1.08 8.25 5.16
CA VAL A 78 -1.40 7.62 3.86
C VAL A 78 -1.60 8.67 2.78
N ALA A 79 -2.23 9.81 3.10
CA ALA A 79 -2.45 10.90 2.16
C ALA A 79 -1.14 11.53 1.63
N LEU A 80 0.00 11.36 2.33
CA LEU A 80 1.30 11.79 1.81
C LEU A 80 1.66 11.06 0.51
N ARG A 81 1.10 9.89 0.24
CA ARG A 81 1.34 9.15 -1.00
C ARG A 81 1.12 9.98 -2.26
N GLY A 82 0.03 10.74 -2.29
CA GLY A 82 -0.26 11.67 -3.38
C GLY A 82 0.64 12.90 -3.35
N ALA A 83 0.85 13.48 -2.16
CA ALA A 83 1.64 14.71 -2.02
C ALA A 83 3.14 14.51 -2.33
N THR A 84 3.67 13.30 -2.12
CA THR A 84 5.08 12.95 -2.36
C THR A 84 5.26 12.06 -3.59
N THR A 85 4.24 12.00 -4.46
CA THR A 85 4.41 11.38 -5.78
C THR A 85 5.49 12.14 -6.56
N ARG A 86 6.45 11.40 -7.10
CA ARG A 86 7.58 11.96 -7.84
C ARG A 86 7.14 12.54 -9.18
N ALA A 87 8.00 13.38 -9.76
CA ALA A 87 7.74 14.01 -11.06
C ALA A 87 7.58 13.02 -12.23
N ASP A 88 8.09 11.80 -12.09
CA ASP A 88 7.91 10.67 -13.04
C ASP A 88 6.63 9.86 -12.79
N GLY A 89 5.75 10.37 -11.91
CA GLY A 89 4.48 9.74 -11.55
C GLY A 89 4.60 8.63 -10.52
N ALA A 90 5.80 8.33 -10.02
CA ALA A 90 5.98 7.26 -9.05
C ALA A 90 5.50 7.68 -7.65
N ALA A 91 4.44 7.04 -7.17
CA ALA A 91 4.09 7.02 -5.75
C ALA A 91 4.86 5.91 -5.03
N TRP A 92 5.28 6.14 -3.79
CA TRP A 92 5.95 5.11 -3.02
C TRP A 92 5.01 3.92 -2.75
N THR A 93 5.60 2.74 -2.60
CA THR A 93 4.92 1.49 -2.26
C THR A 93 5.15 1.10 -0.81
N TRP A 94 6.19 1.66 -0.19
CA TRP A 94 6.40 1.58 1.24
C TRP A 94 6.83 2.93 1.81
N ALA A 95 6.38 3.22 3.04
CA ALA A 95 6.82 4.37 3.79
C ALA A 95 7.05 4.04 5.26
N PHE A 96 8.09 4.63 5.84
CA PHE A 96 8.31 4.71 7.28
C PHE A 96 8.23 6.16 7.73
N LEU A 97 7.47 6.40 8.80
CA LEU A 97 7.33 7.72 9.40
C LEU A 97 7.50 7.61 10.91
N SER A 98 8.35 8.45 11.48
CA SER A 98 8.53 8.56 12.93
C SER A 98 8.61 10.00 13.38
N ILE A 99 8.03 10.29 14.54
CA ILE A 99 8.19 11.58 15.21
C ILE A 99 8.28 11.39 16.71
N SER A 100 9.17 12.14 17.34
CA SER A 100 9.39 12.13 18.78
C SER A 100 9.13 13.52 19.37
N THR A 101 8.64 13.59 20.60
CA THR A 101 8.52 14.87 21.32
C THR A 101 9.88 15.47 21.69
N ARG A 102 10.98 14.71 21.54
CA ARG A 102 12.34 15.15 21.85
C ARG A 102 12.90 15.99 20.71
N ASP A 103 12.77 15.48 19.49
CA ASP A 103 13.34 16.12 18.30
C ASP A 103 12.32 17.04 17.65
N GLY A 104 11.03 16.68 17.72
CA GLY A 104 9.93 17.44 17.15
C GLY A 104 9.90 17.44 15.61
N GLU A 105 10.86 16.80 14.96
CA GLU A 105 10.97 16.67 13.52
C GLU A 105 10.44 15.32 13.05
N LEU A 106 9.72 15.34 11.93
CA LEU A 106 9.23 14.13 11.28
C LEU A 106 10.37 13.51 10.48
N THR A 107 10.73 12.28 10.84
CA THR A 107 11.62 11.43 10.06
C THR A 107 10.79 10.62 9.08
N THR A 108 11.14 10.64 7.79
CA THR A 108 10.46 9.88 6.74
C THR A 108 11.44 9.10 5.89
N ASP A 109 11.07 7.89 5.50
CA ASP A 109 11.73 7.12 4.45
C ASP A 109 10.66 6.60 3.48
N PHE A 110 10.95 6.65 2.18
CA PHE A 110 10.01 6.29 1.12
C PHE A 110 10.70 5.37 0.11
N ASP A 111 10.15 4.18 -0.08
CA ASP A 111 10.60 3.25 -1.11
C ASP A 111 9.58 3.19 -2.25
N TYR A 112 10.05 3.46 -3.46
CA TYR A 112 9.24 3.51 -4.69
C TYR A 112 9.34 2.23 -5.52
N GLU A 113 10.31 1.37 -5.22
CA GLU A 113 10.72 0.22 -6.02
C GLU A 113 10.47 -1.11 -5.29
N ARG A 114 10.40 -1.09 -3.96
CA ARG A 114 10.10 -2.28 -3.15
C ARG A 114 8.71 -2.82 -3.47
N ARG A 115 8.60 -4.15 -3.61
CA ARG A 115 7.29 -4.81 -3.69
C ARG A 115 6.62 -4.73 -2.33
N PRO A 116 5.38 -4.22 -2.23
CA PRO A 116 4.73 -4.10 -0.94
C PRO A 116 4.28 -5.47 -0.41
N ASP A 117 4.41 -5.64 0.90
CA ASP A 117 4.04 -6.88 1.59
C ASP A 117 2.58 -6.85 2.03
N LEU A 118 1.68 -6.95 1.04
CA LEU A 118 0.24 -6.94 1.25
C LEU A 118 -0.30 -8.36 1.50
N VAL A 119 -1.33 -8.45 2.35
CA VAL A 119 -2.10 -9.69 2.56
C VAL A 119 -3.56 -9.45 2.18
N PRO A 120 -4.12 -10.18 1.18
CA PRO A 120 -3.46 -11.13 0.27
C PRO A 120 -2.36 -10.48 -0.61
N PRO A 121 -1.42 -11.26 -1.19
CA PRO A 121 -0.33 -10.73 -2.02
C PRO A 121 -0.80 -9.85 -3.16
N CYS A 122 0.08 -8.93 -3.59
CA CYS A 122 -0.18 -8.02 -4.71
C CYS A 122 -0.64 -8.74 -5.96
N THR A 123 -1.70 -8.23 -6.58
CA THR A 123 -2.31 -8.76 -7.80
C THR A 123 -2.06 -7.83 -8.99
N ARG A 124 -2.42 -8.30 -10.20
CA ARG A 124 -2.40 -7.49 -11.41
C ARG A 124 -3.40 -6.32 -11.33
N ASP A 125 -4.58 -6.55 -10.77
CA ASP A 125 -5.59 -5.51 -10.59
C ASP A 125 -5.08 -4.39 -9.67
N ASP A 126 -4.32 -4.74 -8.63
CA ASP A 126 -3.65 -3.76 -7.77
C ASP A 126 -2.64 -2.92 -8.57
N CYS A 127 -1.86 -3.55 -9.47
CA CYS A 127 -0.93 -2.85 -10.35
C CYS A 127 -1.65 -1.96 -11.39
N ALA A 128 -2.82 -2.39 -11.88
CA ALA A 128 -3.64 -1.60 -12.80
C ALA A 128 -4.31 -0.42 -12.08
N ALA A 129 -4.74 -0.58 -10.83
CA ALA A 129 -5.21 0.50 -9.98
C ALA A 129 -4.09 1.50 -9.67
N GLU A 130 -2.90 1.00 -9.34
CA GLU A 130 -1.70 1.83 -9.13
C GLU A 130 -1.43 2.71 -10.35
N GLN A 131 -1.38 2.13 -11.56
CA GLN A 131 -1.11 2.89 -12.78
C GLN A 131 -2.23 3.87 -13.16
N ARG A 132 -3.47 3.65 -12.69
CA ARG A 132 -4.57 4.61 -12.88
C ARG A 132 -4.45 5.81 -11.94
N LEU A 133 -4.03 5.58 -10.70
CA LEU A 133 -3.92 6.62 -9.67
C LEU A 133 -2.59 7.39 -9.74
N PHE A 134 -1.51 6.68 -10.07
CA PHE A 134 -0.13 7.16 -10.10
C PHE A 134 0.52 6.70 -11.41
N PRO A 135 0.24 7.37 -12.54
CA PRO A 135 0.68 6.91 -13.85
C PRO A 135 2.20 7.04 -13.98
N ARG A 136 2.92 5.92 -13.84
CA ARG A 136 4.36 5.85 -14.09
C ARG A 136 4.64 5.61 -15.57
N ASP A 137 5.75 6.17 -16.05
CA ASP A 137 6.32 5.80 -17.34
C ASP A 137 6.56 4.29 -17.42
N SER A 138 6.17 3.66 -18.52
CA SER A 138 6.29 2.19 -18.69
C SER A 138 7.72 1.67 -18.58
N GLY A 139 8.71 2.49 -18.95
CA GLY A 139 10.15 2.19 -18.79
C GLY A 139 10.69 2.41 -17.37
N ARG A 140 9.85 2.87 -16.44
CA ARG A 140 10.18 3.15 -15.02
C ARG A 140 9.40 2.25 -14.06
N LEU A 141 8.72 1.23 -14.58
CA LEU A 141 8.03 0.26 -13.74
C LEU A 141 9.03 -0.59 -12.97
N PRO A 142 8.81 -0.78 -11.65
CA PRO A 142 9.59 -1.74 -10.88
C PRO A 142 9.49 -3.13 -11.52
N GLY A 143 10.61 -3.87 -11.55
CA GLY A 143 10.67 -5.16 -12.24
C GLY A 143 9.67 -6.20 -11.72
N TRP A 144 9.27 -6.12 -10.45
CA TRP A 144 8.22 -6.99 -9.89
C TRP A 144 6.82 -6.65 -10.43
N MET A 145 6.54 -5.37 -10.68
CA MET A 145 5.26 -4.91 -11.21
C MET A 145 5.14 -5.29 -12.68
N ALA A 146 6.21 -5.12 -13.45
CA ALA A 146 6.27 -5.53 -14.85
C ALA A 146 6.02 -7.05 -15.01
N ARG A 147 6.57 -7.90 -14.13
CA ARG A 147 6.31 -9.35 -14.13
C ARG A 147 4.84 -9.67 -13.86
N LEU A 148 4.25 -9.12 -12.78
CA LEU A 148 2.83 -9.34 -12.46
C LEU A 148 1.88 -8.90 -13.58
N GLN A 149 2.25 -7.88 -14.35
CA GLN A 149 1.46 -7.43 -15.50
C GLN A 149 1.62 -8.34 -16.73
N SER A 150 2.73 -9.09 -16.82
CA SER A 150 3.07 -9.98 -17.93
C SER A 150 2.60 -11.42 -17.73
N ASP A 151 2.55 -11.92 -16.49
CA ASP A 151 2.28 -13.34 -16.18
C ASP A 151 0.90 -13.83 -16.70
N ASP A 152 -0.08 -12.95 -16.93
CA ASP A 152 -1.37 -13.30 -17.54
C ASP A 152 -1.34 -13.47 -19.08
N VAL A 153 -0.30 -12.97 -19.76
CA VAL A 153 -0.18 -13.13 -21.22
C VAL A 153 0.05 -14.61 -21.57
N GLU A 154 0.78 -15.34 -20.73
CA GLU A 154 1.02 -16.78 -20.95
C GLU A 154 -0.20 -17.64 -20.58
N ASP A 155 -0.98 -17.25 -19.56
CA ASP A 155 -2.21 -17.96 -19.17
C ASP A 155 -3.37 -17.71 -20.16
N ALA A 156 -3.44 -16.52 -20.78
CA ALA A 156 -4.44 -16.21 -21.81
C ALA A 156 -4.13 -16.92 -23.14
N VAL A 157 -2.85 -17.00 -23.54
CA VAL A 157 -2.44 -17.75 -24.74
C VAL A 157 -2.70 -19.25 -24.57
N SER A 158 -2.43 -19.80 -23.38
CA SER A 158 -2.69 -21.23 -23.09
C SER A 158 -4.18 -21.62 -23.12
N ARG A 159 -5.10 -20.67 -22.92
CA ARG A 159 -6.55 -20.93 -23.01
C ARG A 159 -7.13 -20.79 -24.40
N THR A 160 -6.37 -20.27 -25.37
CA THR A 160 -6.88 -19.99 -26.72
C THR A 160 -6.54 -21.10 -27.74
N ASP A 161 -5.69 -22.07 -27.36
CA ASP A 161 -5.26 -23.18 -28.23
C ASP A 161 -5.95 -24.53 -27.93
N SER A 162 -7.11 -24.53 -27.27
CA SER A 162 -7.89 -25.75 -27.04
C SER A 162 -9.37 -25.55 -27.33
N ASP A 163 -9.70 -25.17 -28.56
CA ASP A 163 -11.03 -25.39 -29.11
C ASP A 163 -10.92 -25.78 -30.58
N GLY A 164 -10.92 -27.09 -30.83
CA GLY A 164 -10.84 -27.66 -32.17
C GLY A 164 -10.60 -29.16 -32.18
N ASP A 165 -11.60 -29.96 -31.77
CA ASP A 165 -12.14 -30.98 -32.68
C ASP A 165 -13.41 -31.61 -32.09
N GLY A 166 -14.51 -31.46 -32.82
CA GLY A 166 -15.72 -32.23 -32.59
C GLY A 166 -15.78 -33.39 -33.56
N GLU A 167 -15.97 -34.61 -33.08
CA GLU A 167 -16.79 -35.56 -33.81
C GLU A 167 -17.50 -36.59 -32.91
N ALA A 168 -18.68 -36.97 -33.38
CA ALA A 168 -19.75 -37.67 -32.72
C ALA A 168 -19.46 -39.12 -32.31
N GLY A 169 -20.05 -39.54 -31.19
CA GLY A 169 -20.17 -40.95 -30.80
C GLY A 169 -21.39 -41.19 -29.90
N PHE A 170 -22.53 -41.49 -30.51
CA PHE A 170 -23.83 -41.69 -29.87
C PHE A 170 -23.98 -43.10 -29.24
N ARG A 171 -24.85 -43.20 -28.21
CA ARG A 171 -25.55 -44.38 -27.59
C ARG A 171 -24.90 -44.94 -26.32
N ARG A 172 -25.60 -45.21 -25.20
CA ARG A 172 -27.05 -45.27 -24.87
C ARG A 172 -27.22 -45.17 -23.32
N PRO A 173 -28.43 -44.91 -22.80
CA PRO A 173 -28.71 -44.73 -21.38
C PRO A 173 -29.10 -46.06 -20.71
N LEU A 174 -28.93 -46.17 -19.38
CA LEU A 174 -29.77 -46.89 -18.41
C LEU A 174 -29.04 -46.95 -17.06
N GLY A 175 -29.68 -46.49 -15.98
CA GLY A 175 -29.17 -46.73 -14.62
C GLY A 175 -29.56 -45.68 -13.60
N ARG A 176 -30.71 -45.88 -12.98
CA ARG A 176 -31.33 -45.07 -11.91
C ARG A 176 -30.73 -45.42 -10.54
N LEU A 177 -30.90 -44.52 -9.56
CA LEU A 177 -30.75 -44.66 -8.08
C LEU A 177 -29.32 -44.48 -7.52
N ALA A 178 -29.06 -43.75 -6.42
CA ALA A 178 -29.90 -43.07 -5.43
C ALA A 178 -29.11 -42.02 -4.63
N LEU A 179 -29.86 -41.04 -4.10
CA LEU A 179 -29.71 -40.34 -2.80
C LEU A 179 -29.19 -41.32 -1.70
N GLN A 180 -28.42 -41.02 -0.66
CA GLN A 180 -28.04 -39.79 0.06
C GLN A 180 -26.97 -40.18 1.16
N PRO A 181 -26.57 -39.30 2.11
CA PRO A 181 -25.26 -39.30 2.78
C PRO A 181 -25.19 -40.05 4.12
N ARG A 182 -23.98 -40.11 4.69
CA ARG A 182 -23.71 -39.89 6.12
C ARG A 182 -22.40 -39.12 6.30
#